data_AF-A0AAJ1IFC6-F1
#
_entry.id   AF-A0AAJ1IFC6-F1
#
_cell.length_a   1.000
_cell.length_b   1.000
_cell.length_c   1.000
_cell.angle_alpha   90.00
_cell.angle_beta   90.00
_cell.angle_gamma   90.00
#
_symmetry.space_group_name_H-M   'P 1'
#
loop_
_entity.id
_entity.type
_entity.pdbx_description
1 polymer ?
#
loop_
_entity_poly.entity_id
_entity_poly.type
_entity_poly.pdbx_seq_one_letter_code
_entity_poly.pdbx_strand_id
1 'polypeptide(L)'
;MFTHSRRLTFIILLFILLSTATITAEHVTVQLHFAITEAMEAAPPEVIDDHLVLTYKGRRHYRFVGAAFKHEDFKIIHPFYVNTNGVYILTYPLEEGMSNLEYRLVVDGLWMTDPNNSMRTVDSSGITLSSFMIPEKEGPPESPKQENQAVTFRYLGARGQRVYIYGDFNNWDPYMYRMMEDPGTGSYSCSLRLRSGTYRYKFIVDGTSMPDPLNDEKTLDSFGETASVFTVPSRY
;
A
#
# COMPACT_ATOMS: atom_id res chain seq x y z
N MET A 1 -64.36 -42.58 -1.85
CA MET A 1 -64.97 -42.39 -3.18
C MET A 1 -63.92 -41.69 -4.03
N PHE A 2 -63.32 -42.44 -4.96
CA PHE A 2 -62.28 -41.98 -5.89
C PHE A 2 -62.88 -41.07 -6.95
N THR A 3 -62.21 -39.96 -7.30
CA THR A 3 -62.20 -39.44 -8.67
C THR A 3 -60.83 -38.89 -9.01
N HIS A 4 -60.16 -39.60 -9.93
CA HIS A 4 -58.99 -39.17 -10.68
C HIS A 4 -59.43 -38.21 -11.80
N SER A 5 -58.63 -37.18 -12.07
CA SER A 5 -58.56 -36.57 -13.40
C SER A 5 -57.12 -36.12 -13.67
N ARG A 6 -56.47 -36.83 -14.60
CA ARG A 6 -55.15 -36.54 -15.18
C ARG A 6 -55.29 -35.49 -16.29
N ARG A 7 -54.30 -34.60 -16.45
CA ARG A 7 -53.79 -33.91 -17.66
C ARG A 7 -53.01 -32.66 -17.21
N LEU A 8 -51.92 -32.18 -17.78
CA LEU A 8 -51.04 -32.55 -18.88
C LEU A 8 -49.75 -31.71 -18.69
N THR A 9 -48.61 -32.26 -19.09
CA THR A 9 -47.25 -31.73 -19.02
C THR A 9 -47.07 -30.37 -19.70
N PHE A 10 -46.28 -29.46 -19.10
CA PHE A 10 -45.42 -28.49 -19.82
C PHE A 10 -44.15 -28.24 -19.00
N ILE A 11 -43.02 -28.76 -19.50
CA ILE A 11 -41.68 -28.48 -18.98
C ILE A 11 -41.23 -27.18 -19.66
N ILE A 12 -41.10 -26.09 -18.91
CA ILE A 12 -40.40 -24.89 -19.37
C ILE A 12 -39.01 -24.93 -18.73
N LEU A 13 -38.04 -25.37 -19.53
CA LEU A 13 -36.62 -25.29 -19.22
C LEU A 13 -36.19 -23.83 -19.41
N LEU A 14 -36.22 -23.05 -18.33
CA LEU A 14 -35.73 -21.67 -18.32
C LEU A 14 -34.21 -21.70 -18.08
N PHE A 15 -33.43 -21.72 -19.17
CA PHE A 15 -32.00 -21.40 -19.14
C PHE A 15 -31.86 -19.91 -18.84
N ILE A 16 -31.70 -19.55 -17.56
CA ILE A 16 -31.20 -18.22 -17.20
C ILE A 16 -29.68 -18.27 -17.36
N LEU A 17 -29.22 -17.64 -18.43
CA LEU A 17 -27.82 -17.36 -18.68
C LEU A 17 -27.28 -16.57 -17.48
N LEU A 18 -26.46 -17.22 -16.64
CA LEU A 18 -25.76 -16.58 -15.55
C LEU A 18 -24.64 -15.73 -16.17
N SER A 19 -24.96 -14.53 -16.64
CA SER A 19 -23.94 -13.53 -16.95
C SER A 19 -23.31 -13.14 -15.63
N THR A 20 -22.11 -13.66 -15.34
CA THR A 20 -21.27 -13.12 -14.28
C THR A 20 -20.81 -11.74 -14.72
N ALA A 21 -21.66 -10.73 -14.52
CA ALA A 21 -21.17 -9.38 -14.33
C ALA A 21 -20.41 -9.41 -13.01
N THR A 22 -19.09 -9.48 -13.10
CA THR A 22 -18.20 -9.18 -11.98
C THR A 22 -18.49 -7.74 -11.58
N ILE A 23 -19.34 -7.57 -10.56
CA ILE A 23 -19.43 -6.31 -9.84
C ILE A 23 -18.08 -6.21 -9.13
N THR A 24 -17.19 -5.37 -9.64
CA THR A 24 -16.00 -4.95 -8.91
C THR A 24 -16.47 -4.03 -7.79
N ALA A 25 -16.98 -4.61 -6.71
CA ALA A 25 -17.09 -3.92 -5.45
C ALA A 25 -15.66 -3.82 -4.90
N GLU A 26 -15.19 -2.61 -4.60
CA GLU A 26 -14.01 -2.42 -3.76
C GLU A 26 -14.22 -3.23 -2.48
N HIS A 27 -13.45 -4.30 -2.32
CA HIS A 27 -13.48 -5.08 -1.11
C HIS A 27 -12.81 -4.26 0.00
N VAL A 28 -13.60 -3.65 0.87
CA VAL A 28 -13.10 -3.08 2.13
C VAL A 28 -12.33 -4.19 2.86
N THR A 29 -11.04 -3.98 3.08
CA THR A 29 -10.20 -4.98 3.74
C THR A 29 -10.59 -5.12 5.21
N VAL A 30 -10.14 -6.19 5.85
CA VAL A 30 -10.34 -6.39 7.30
C VAL A 30 -9.67 -5.28 8.10
N GLN A 31 -8.52 -4.77 7.64
CA GLN A 31 -7.79 -3.70 8.32
C GLN A 31 -8.58 -2.39 8.27
N LEU A 32 -9.03 -1.99 7.08
CA LEU A 32 -9.85 -0.81 6.92
C LEU A 32 -11.17 -0.94 7.69
N HIS A 33 -11.85 -2.08 7.61
CA HIS A 33 -13.08 -2.31 8.37
C HIS A 33 -12.87 -2.14 9.88
N PHE A 34 -11.79 -2.70 10.43
CA PHE A 34 -11.47 -2.58 11.85
C PHE A 34 -11.18 -1.12 12.26
N ALA A 35 -10.40 -0.39 11.45
CA ALA A 35 -10.11 1.03 11.70
C ALA A 35 -11.40 1.88 11.73
N ILE A 36 -12.38 1.52 10.90
CA ILE A 36 -13.69 2.14 10.83
C ILE A 36 -14.55 1.80 12.07
N THR A 37 -14.69 0.53 12.41
CA THR A 37 -15.67 0.10 13.43
C THR A 37 -15.15 0.23 14.85
N GLU A 38 -13.87 -0.04 15.08
CA GLU A 38 -13.29 -0.18 16.42
C GLU A 38 -12.57 1.07 16.93
N ALA A 39 -12.45 2.13 16.13
CA ALA A 39 -11.84 3.38 16.57
C ALA A 39 -12.55 3.92 17.83
N MET A 40 -11.80 4.01 18.93
CA MET A 40 -12.31 4.51 20.21
C MET A 40 -12.06 6.00 20.38
N GLU A 41 -10.97 6.51 19.82
CA GLU A 41 -10.54 7.92 19.87
C GLU A 41 -10.16 8.39 18.46
N ALA A 42 -10.12 9.71 18.28
CA ALA A 42 -9.58 10.28 17.06
C ALA A 42 -8.05 10.27 17.09
N ALA A 43 -7.45 9.92 15.97
CA ALA A 43 -6.02 9.79 15.75
C ALA A 43 -5.57 10.76 14.63
N PRO A 44 -4.25 10.99 14.49
CA PRO A 44 -3.69 11.67 13.31
C PRO A 44 -4.10 10.96 12.00
N PRO A 45 -4.06 11.66 10.85
CA PRO A 45 -4.32 11.06 9.54
C PRO A 45 -3.39 9.88 9.25
N GLU A 46 -3.94 8.82 8.67
CA GLU A 46 -3.21 7.60 8.33
C GLU A 46 -3.67 7.06 6.97
N VAL A 47 -2.78 6.39 6.24
CA VAL A 47 -3.16 5.62 5.05
C VAL A 47 -3.38 4.17 5.44
N ILE A 48 -4.57 3.65 5.12
CA ILE A 48 -4.90 2.24 5.26
C ILE A 48 -5.36 1.74 3.90
N ASP A 49 -4.66 0.73 3.38
CA ASP A 49 -4.76 0.31 1.99
C ASP A 49 -4.51 1.50 1.04
N ASP A 50 -5.50 1.84 0.20
CA ASP A 50 -5.48 2.97 -0.74
C ASP A 50 -6.36 4.12 -0.29
N HIS A 51 -6.64 4.23 1.01
CA HIS A 51 -7.49 5.27 1.58
C HIS A 51 -6.74 6.10 2.63
N LEU A 52 -6.90 7.43 2.54
CA LEU A 52 -6.65 8.31 3.68
C LEU A 52 -7.81 8.16 4.67
N VAL A 53 -7.48 7.80 5.90
CA VAL A 53 -8.43 7.76 7.02
C VAL A 53 -8.25 9.02 7.85
N LEU A 54 -9.31 9.83 7.90
CA LEU A 54 -9.41 10.98 8.80
C LEU A 54 -10.38 10.65 9.91
N THR A 55 -10.03 11.03 11.14
CA THR A 55 -10.89 10.83 12.31
C THR A 55 -11.07 12.11 13.11
N TYR A 56 -12.26 12.28 13.69
CA TYR A 56 -12.56 13.39 14.57
C TYR A 56 -13.47 12.94 15.70
N LYS A 57 -13.15 13.37 16.93
CA LYS A 57 -13.97 13.15 18.10
C LYS A 57 -13.94 14.43 18.92
N GLY A 58 -15.09 15.07 19.07
CA GLY A 58 -15.19 16.24 19.94
C GLY A 58 -15.81 15.89 21.28
N ARG A 59 -15.93 16.90 22.16
CA ARG A 59 -16.43 16.74 23.54
C ARG A 59 -17.94 16.45 23.63
N ARG A 60 -18.64 16.56 22.51
CA ARG A 60 -20.09 16.34 22.36
C ARG A 60 -20.36 15.75 20.99
N HIS A 61 -21.59 15.33 20.78
CA HIS A 61 -22.09 14.99 19.45
C HIS A 61 -22.29 16.25 18.60
N TYR A 62 -21.87 16.21 17.34
CA TYR A 62 -22.06 17.24 16.32
C TYR A 62 -23.07 16.80 15.26
N ARG A 63 -23.78 17.74 14.65
CA ARG A 63 -24.78 17.40 13.63
C ARG A 63 -24.12 17.04 12.32
N PHE A 64 -22.97 17.65 12.06
CA PHE A 64 -22.19 17.44 10.85
C PHE A 64 -20.69 17.54 11.13
N VAL A 65 -19.94 16.58 10.60
CA VAL A 65 -18.49 16.63 10.49
C VAL A 65 -18.14 16.23 9.06
N GLY A 66 -17.25 16.98 8.43
CA GLY A 66 -16.77 16.73 7.08
C GLY A 66 -15.32 17.19 6.90
N ALA A 67 -14.74 16.87 5.75
CA ALA A 67 -13.48 17.46 5.30
C ALA A 67 -13.62 17.99 3.89
N ALA A 68 -12.87 19.04 3.58
CA ALA A 68 -12.76 19.59 2.24
C ALA A 68 -11.28 19.77 1.91
N PHE A 69 -10.92 19.42 0.67
CA PHE A 69 -9.53 19.34 0.23
C PHE A 69 -9.17 20.48 -0.71
N LYS A 70 -7.92 20.91 -0.65
CA LYS A 70 -7.40 22.02 -1.45
C LYS A 70 -7.32 21.70 -2.93
N HIS A 71 -6.97 20.46 -3.31
CA HIS A 71 -6.89 20.05 -4.73
C HIS A 71 -8.27 20.03 -5.41
N GLU A 72 -9.35 20.06 -4.61
CA GLU A 72 -10.74 20.20 -5.07
C GLU A 72 -11.24 21.66 -4.96
N ASP A 73 -10.34 22.64 -4.76
CA ASP A 73 -10.65 24.04 -4.46
C ASP A 73 -11.62 24.24 -3.28
N PHE A 74 -11.67 23.29 -2.34
CA PHE A 74 -12.65 23.22 -1.25
C PHE A 74 -14.13 23.25 -1.71
N LYS A 75 -14.42 22.87 -2.96
CA LYS A 75 -15.78 22.88 -3.53
C LYS A 75 -16.65 21.74 -3.02
N ILE A 76 -16.03 20.65 -2.58
CA ILE A 76 -16.71 19.44 -2.11
C ILE A 76 -16.41 19.28 -0.63
N ILE A 77 -17.46 19.03 0.16
CA ILE A 77 -17.33 18.66 1.57
C ILE A 77 -17.69 17.18 1.66
N HIS A 78 -16.69 16.36 1.97
CA HIS A 78 -16.83 14.93 2.16
C HIS A 78 -17.33 14.66 3.59
N PRO A 79 -18.56 14.14 3.76
CA PRO A 79 -19.14 13.91 5.08
C PRO A 79 -18.49 12.73 5.78
N PHE A 80 -18.30 12.85 7.09
CA PHE A 80 -17.84 11.76 7.93
C PHE A 80 -19.07 10.95 8.36
N TYR A 81 -18.93 9.62 8.46
CA TYR A 81 -19.90 8.81 9.21
C TYR A 81 -19.44 8.69 10.67
N VAL A 82 -20.35 8.34 11.57
CA VAL A 82 -20.04 8.16 12.99
C VAL A 82 -20.14 6.69 13.37
N ASN A 83 -19.13 6.17 14.06
CA ASN A 83 -19.16 4.80 14.57
C ASN A 83 -19.88 4.70 15.93
N THR A 84 -20.00 3.50 16.48
CA THR A 84 -20.67 3.24 17.77
C THR A 84 -20.00 3.91 18.96
N ASN A 85 -18.71 4.24 18.85
CA ASN A 85 -17.92 4.93 19.87
C ASN A 85 -17.99 6.46 19.77
N GLY A 86 -18.78 6.99 18.82
CA GLY A 86 -18.94 8.43 18.61
C GLY A 86 -17.75 9.09 17.90
N VAL A 87 -16.89 8.31 17.25
CA VAL A 87 -15.81 8.82 16.40
C VAL A 87 -16.37 9.06 15.00
N TYR A 88 -16.19 10.28 14.50
CA TYR A 88 -16.47 10.63 13.12
C TYR A 88 -15.29 10.17 12.27
N ILE A 89 -15.56 9.49 11.15
CA ILE A 89 -14.53 8.92 10.29
C ILE A 89 -14.86 9.22 8.83
N LEU A 90 -13.84 9.59 8.07
CA LEU A 90 -13.86 9.66 6.62
C LEU A 90 -12.77 8.77 6.06
N THR A 91 -13.14 7.95 5.08
CA THR A 91 -12.22 7.24 4.21
C THR A 91 -12.23 7.94 2.85
N TYR A 92 -11.10 8.51 2.47
CA TYR A 92 -10.94 9.24 1.22
C TYR A 92 -10.01 8.44 0.29
N PRO A 93 -10.47 8.03 -0.91
CA PRO A 93 -9.65 7.24 -1.83
C PRO A 93 -8.46 8.07 -2.33
N LEU A 94 -7.28 7.47 -2.33
CA LEU A 94 -6.05 8.08 -2.83
C LEU A 94 -5.81 7.67 -4.28
N GLU A 95 -5.54 8.64 -5.15
CA GLU A 95 -5.18 8.39 -6.54
C GLU A 95 -3.66 8.27 -6.72
N GLU A 96 -3.23 7.52 -7.74
CA GLU A 96 -1.81 7.39 -8.08
C GLU A 96 -1.18 8.77 -8.39
N GLY A 97 0.03 9.00 -7.86
CA GLY A 97 0.76 10.25 -8.04
C GLY A 97 0.42 11.35 -7.03
N MET A 98 -0.59 11.16 -6.16
CA MET A 98 -0.80 12.04 -5.02
C MET A 98 0.32 11.86 -3.99
N SER A 99 1.05 12.93 -3.66
CA SER A 99 2.15 12.92 -2.69
C SER A 99 1.88 13.76 -1.44
N ASN A 100 0.89 14.66 -1.50
CA ASN A 100 0.49 15.51 -0.39
C ASN A 100 -0.98 15.88 -0.52
N LEU A 101 -1.68 15.92 0.62
CA LEU A 101 -3.02 16.43 0.75
C LEU A 101 -3.06 17.59 1.75
N GLU A 102 -3.71 18.68 1.36
CA GLU A 102 -3.98 19.82 2.22
C GLU A 102 -5.49 19.94 2.42
N TYR A 103 -5.96 20.01 3.66
CA TYR A 103 -7.39 19.92 3.98
C TYR A 103 -7.78 20.75 5.21
N ARG A 104 -9.09 20.98 5.34
CA ARG A 104 -9.73 21.49 6.55
C ARG A 104 -10.91 20.62 6.93
N LEU A 105 -11.16 20.52 8.23
CA LEU A 105 -12.39 19.93 8.76
C LEU A 105 -13.50 20.98 8.78
N VAL A 106 -14.73 20.52 8.57
CA VAL A 106 -15.96 21.32 8.66
C VAL A 106 -16.85 20.71 9.74
N VAL A 107 -16.96 21.38 10.88
CA VAL A 107 -17.69 20.89 12.06
C VAL A 107 -18.85 21.83 12.34
N ASP A 108 -20.09 21.38 12.11
CA ASP A 108 -21.31 22.21 12.19
C ASP A 108 -21.18 23.57 11.46
N GLY A 109 -20.50 23.57 10.29
CA GLY A 109 -20.25 24.76 9.48
C GLY A 109 -19.02 25.57 9.87
N LEU A 110 -18.36 25.24 10.98
CA LEU A 110 -17.08 25.85 11.35
C LEU A 110 -15.94 25.15 10.60
N TRP A 111 -15.21 25.93 9.81
CA TRP A 111 -14.00 25.49 9.15
C TRP A 111 -12.82 25.53 10.13
N MET A 112 -12.13 24.43 10.34
CA MET A 112 -11.00 24.34 11.26
C MET A 112 -9.91 23.44 10.73
N THR A 113 -8.70 23.56 11.28
CA THR A 113 -7.67 22.55 11.08
C THR A 113 -7.99 21.30 11.89
N ASP A 114 -7.45 20.17 11.45
CA ASP A 114 -7.51 18.93 12.20
C ASP A 114 -6.71 19.10 13.51
N PRO A 115 -7.36 18.91 14.67
CA PRO A 115 -6.69 19.01 15.97
C PRO A 115 -5.70 17.86 16.21
N ASN A 116 -5.90 16.71 15.57
CA ASN A 116 -5.05 15.53 15.72
C ASN A 116 -3.89 15.50 14.72
N ASN A 117 -3.96 16.32 13.67
CA ASN A 117 -2.85 16.48 12.73
C ASN A 117 -1.90 17.61 13.18
N SER A 118 -0.66 17.27 13.49
CA SER A 118 0.39 18.23 13.82
C SER A 118 0.98 18.95 12.60
N MET A 119 0.88 18.36 11.41
CA MET A 119 1.42 18.91 10.16
C MET A 119 0.47 19.96 9.58
N ARG A 120 1.01 21.15 9.32
CA ARG A 120 0.25 22.33 8.91
C ARG A 120 1.01 23.11 7.85
N THR A 121 0.26 23.80 7.02
CA THR A 121 0.73 24.70 5.95
C THR A 121 -0.06 26.00 6.01
N VAL A 122 0.46 27.06 5.42
CA VAL A 122 -0.23 28.35 5.31
C VAL A 122 -0.28 28.74 3.85
N ASP A 123 -1.47 28.99 3.34
CA ASP A 123 -1.65 29.41 1.95
C ASP A 123 -1.30 30.89 1.73
N SER A 124 -1.35 31.33 0.47
CA SER A 124 -1.06 32.71 0.08
C SER A 124 -2.02 33.75 0.68
N SER A 125 -3.19 33.32 1.16
CA SER A 125 -4.19 34.16 1.82
C SER A 125 -4.00 34.21 3.35
N GLY A 126 -3.01 33.49 3.88
CA GLY A 126 -2.74 33.38 5.31
C GLY A 126 -3.63 32.36 6.04
N ILE A 127 -4.39 31.53 5.31
CA ILE A 127 -5.23 30.50 5.92
C ILE A 127 -4.36 29.29 6.26
N THR A 128 -4.44 28.83 7.51
CA THR A 128 -3.78 27.60 7.93
C THR A 128 -4.60 26.37 7.50
N LEU A 129 -3.95 25.43 6.82
CA LEU A 129 -4.51 24.14 6.44
C LEU A 129 -3.79 23.01 7.19
N SER A 130 -4.47 21.89 7.36
CA SER A 130 -3.85 20.63 7.79
C SER A 130 -3.17 20.03 6.56
N SER A 131 -1.98 19.49 6.70
CA SER A 131 -1.22 18.88 5.60
C SER A 131 -0.90 17.45 5.95
N PHE A 132 -0.93 16.57 4.96
CA PHE A 132 -0.60 15.17 5.11
C PHE A 132 0.25 14.74 3.92
N MET A 133 1.50 14.34 4.20
CA MET A 133 2.34 13.72 3.19
C MET A 133 1.88 12.28 3.02
N ILE A 134 1.44 11.94 1.81
CA ILE A 134 1.04 10.58 1.50
C ILE A 134 2.33 9.75 1.44
N PRO A 135 2.45 8.69 2.28
CA PRO A 135 3.56 7.77 2.16
C PRO A 135 3.60 7.23 0.73
N GLU A 136 4.76 7.25 0.09
CA GLU A 136 4.92 6.65 -1.23
C GLU A 136 4.47 5.19 -1.12
N LYS A 137 3.43 4.82 -1.86
CA LYS A 137 3.00 3.44 -1.97
C LYS A 137 4.21 2.69 -2.52
N GLU A 138 4.87 1.88 -1.69
CA GLU A 138 5.94 1.04 -2.19
C GLU A 138 5.33 0.21 -3.32
N GLY A 139 5.88 0.37 -4.54
CA GLY A 139 5.46 -0.40 -5.70
C GLY A 139 5.61 -1.90 -5.43
N PRO A 140 5.28 -2.77 -6.40
CA PRO A 140 5.63 -4.18 -6.28
C PRO A 140 7.10 -4.29 -5.87
N PRO A 141 7.43 -5.13 -4.89
CA PRO A 141 8.77 -5.22 -4.35
C PRO A 141 9.73 -5.55 -5.50
N GLU A 142 10.56 -4.57 -5.85
CA GLU A 142 11.55 -4.71 -6.91
C GLU A 142 12.91 -4.98 -6.32
N SER A 143 13.70 -5.78 -7.02
CA SER A 143 15.10 -5.98 -6.70
C SER A 143 15.91 -6.19 -7.98
N PRO A 144 17.06 -5.52 -8.12
CA PRO A 144 17.58 -4.44 -7.28
C PRO A 144 16.90 -3.10 -7.59
N LYS A 145 16.67 -2.27 -6.58
CA LYS A 145 16.21 -0.88 -6.72
C LYS A 145 17.38 0.09 -6.66
N GLN A 146 17.49 1.02 -7.61
CA GLN A 146 18.52 2.07 -7.58
C GLN A 146 17.95 3.42 -7.16
N GLU A 147 18.45 3.96 -6.04
CA GLU A 147 18.08 5.29 -5.52
C GLU A 147 19.31 5.98 -4.93
N ASN A 148 19.46 7.29 -5.15
CA ASN A 148 20.45 8.12 -4.46
C ASN A 148 21.89 7.54 -4.40
N GLN A 149 22.35 6.92 -5.51
CA GLN A 149 23.66 6.23 -5.65
C GLN A 149 23.81 4.90 -4.90
N ALA A 150 22.77 4.43 -4.24
CA ALA A 150 22.71 3.10 -3.67
C ALA A 150 21.89 2.17 -4.56
N VAL A 151 22.29 0.91 -4.60
CA VAL A 151 21.54 -0.19 -5.18
C VAL A 151 21.09 -1.07 -4.03
N THR A 152 19.78 -1.10 -3.78
CA THR A 152 19.16 -1.90 -2.73
C THR A 152 18.67 -3.20 -3.32
N PHE A 153 19.23 -4.29 -2.83
CA PHE A 153 18.78 -5.64 -3.13
C PHE A 153 17.75 -6.05 -2.09
N ARG A 154 16.66 -6.68 -2.52
CA ARG A 154 15.57 -7.14 -1.67
C ARG A 154 15.30 -8.62 -1.90
N TYR A 155 14.98 -9.33 -0.82
CA TYR A 155 14.54 -10.72 -0.86
C TYR A 155 13.35 -10.89 0.06
N LEU A 156 12.31 -11.58 -0.42
CA LEU A 156 11.12 -11.91 0.36
C LEU A 156 11.14 -13.39 0.68
N GLY A 157 11.16 -13.71 1.97
CA GLY A 157 11.23 -15.08 2.46
C GLY A 157 10.46 -15.28 3.76
N ALA A 158 10.80 -16.36 4.48
CA ALA A 158 10.30 -16.58 5.82
C ALA A 158 11.01 -15.69 6.83
N ARG A 159 10.38 -15.44 7.98
CA ARG A 159 10.99 -14.68 9.08
C ARG A 159 12.16 -15.44 9.70
N GLY A 160 13.21 -14.73 10.10
CA GLY A 160 14.37 -15.29 10.80
C GLY A 160 15.38 -16.06 9.92
N GLN A 161 15.25 -16.04 8.60
CA GLN A 161 16.21 -16.65 7.69
C GLN A 161 17.56 -15.92 7.69
N ARG A 162 18.63 -16.66 7.37
CA ARG A 162 19.94 -16.08 7.11
C ARG A 162 20.09 -15.86 5.61
N VAL A 163 20.00 -14.61 5.21
CA VAL A 163 20.09 -14.21 3.81
C VAL A 163 21.39 -13.43 3.58
N TYR A 164 22.13 -13.81 2.55
CA TYR A 164 23.34 -13.14 2.09
C TYR A 164 23.23 -12.84 0.59
N ILE A 165 23.94 -11.82 0.14
CA ILE A 165 24.11 -11.50 -1.28
C ILE A 165 25.58 -11.59 -1.66
N TYR A 166 25.83 -12.11 -2.85
CA TYR A 166 27.17 -12.24 -3.42
C TYR A 166 27.12 -12.18 -4.95
N GLY A 167 28.21 -11.72 -5.56
CA GLY A 167 28.27 -11.49 -7.00
C GLY A 167 29.58 -10.83 -7.45
N ASP A 168 29.56 -10.29 -8.66
CA ASP A 168 30.75 -9.69 -9.28
C ASP A 168 31.35 -8.55 -8.41
N PHE A 169 30.53 -7.81 -7.67
CA PHE A 169 30.96 -6.69 -6.82
C PHE A 169 31.73 -7.10 -5.55
N ASN A 170 31.70 -8.37 -5.16
CA ASN A 170 32.44 -8.89 -4.00
C ASN A 170 33.27 -10.12 -4.33
N ASN A 171 33.61 -10.30 -5.62
CA ASN A 171 34.34 -11.46 -6.11
C ASN A 171 33.69 -12.80 -5.69
N TRP A 172 32.35 -12.83 -5.66
CA TRP A 172 31.56 -14.00 -5.32
C TRP A 172 31.83 -14.57 -3.91
N ASP A 173 32.24 -13.74 -2.94
CA ASP A 173 32.34 -14.16 -1.53
C ASP A 173 30.93 -14.28 -0.90
N PRO A 174 30.48 -15.50 -0.53
CA PRO A 174 29.12 -15.77 -0.08
C PRO A 174 28.79 -15.22 1.33
N TYR A 175 29.79 -14.81 2.11
CA TYR A 175 29.59 -14.44 3.52
C TYR A 175 29.82 -12.96 3.81
N MET A 176 30.22 -12.18 2.81
CA MET A 176 30.62 -10.78 2.98
C MET A 176 29.44 -9.86 3.27
N TYR A 177 28.32 -10.01 2.57
CA TYR A 177 27.17 -9.12 2.69
C TYR A 177 25.93 -9.85 3.18
N ARG A 178 25.67 -9.76 4.49
CA ARG A 178 24.43 -10.23 5.11
C ARG A 178 23.31 -9.21 4.86
N MET A 179 22.14 -9.70 4.47
CA MET A 179 20.93 -8.89 4.34
C MET A 179 20.21 -8.78 5.69
N MET A 180 19.63 -7.61 5.96
CA MET A 180 18.93 -7.30 7.21
C MET A 180 17.43 -7.52 7.05
N GLU A 181 16.81 -8.21 8.01
CA GLU A 181 15.36 -8.40 8.03
C GLU A 181 14.66 -7.15 8.58
N ASP A 182 13.63 -6.69 7.89
CA ASP A 182 12.66 -5.76 8.45
C ASP A 182 11.88 -6.50 9.55
N PRO A 183 11.97 -6.09 10.82
CA PRO A 183 11.61 -6.93 11.96
C PRO A 183 10.25 -7.62 11.86
N GLY A 184 10.26 -8.96 11.79
CA GLY A 184 9.05 -9.77 11.82
C GLY A 184 8.25 -9.76 10.52
N THR A 185 8.83 -9.31 9.40
CA THR A 185 8.14 -9.27 8.11
C THR A 185 8.55 -10.41 7.17
N GLY A 186 9.79 -10.90 7.27
CA GLY A 186 10.38 -11.78 6.24
C GLY A 186 10.89 -11.02 4.99
N SER A 187 10.89 -9.68 5.02
CA SER A 187 11.56 -8.82 4.02
C SER A 187 13.02 -8.63 4.43
N TYR A 188 13.93 -8.93 3.52
CA TYR A 188 15.37 -8.78 3.70
C TYR A 188 15.91 -7.74 2.73
N SER A 189 16.79 -6.85 3.20
CA SER A 189 17.41 -5.83 2.34
C SER A 189 18.91 -5.66 2.57
N CYS A 190 19.63 -5.28 1.52
CA CYS A 190 21.03 -4.86 1.58
C CYS A 190 21.28 -3.77 0.52
N SER A 191 21.80 -2.62 0.95
CA SER A 191 22.11 -1.51 0.05
C SER A 191 23.62 -1.39 -0.17
N LEU A 192 24.04 -1.43 -1.43
CA LEU A 192 25.44 -1.32 -1.85
C LEU A 192 25.64 -0.10 -2.74
N ARG A 193 26.77 0.58 -2.59
CA ARG A 193 27.20 1.63 -3.53
C ARG A 193 28.01 0.99 -4.66
N LEU A 194 27.36 0.76 -5.79
CA LEU A 194 27.98 0.17 -6.97
C LEU A 194 28.37 1.24 -7.98
N ARG A 195 29.50 1.04 -8.66
CA ARG A 195 29.90 1.89 -9.80
C ARG A 195 29.02 1.54 -11.00
N SER A 196 29.03 2.40 -12.02
CA SER A 196 28.40 2.07 -13.30
C SER A 196 29.00 0.79 -13.89
N GLY A 197 28.16 -0.10 -14.37
CA GLY A 197 28.56 -1.41 -14.88
C GLY A 197 27.45 -2.44 -14.76
N THR A 198 27.68 -3.60 -15.37
CA THR A 198 26.79 -4.76 -15.29
C THR A 198 27.34 -5.76 -14.29
N TYR A 199 26.48 -6.19 -13.36
CA TYR A 199 26.83 -7.08 -12.26
C TYR A 199 25.93 -8.31 -12.29
N ARG A 200 26.52 -9.48 -12.15
CA ARG A 200 25.83 -10.73 -11.85
C ARG A 200 25.86 -10.99 -10.36
N TYR A 201 24.78 -11.55 -9.83
CA TYR A 201 24.65 -11.85 -8.41
C TYR A 201 23.62 -12.95 -8.13
N LYS A 202 23.70 -13.50 -6.92
CA LYS A 202 22.78 -14.49 -6.35
C LYS A 202 22.57 -14.19 -4.86
N PHE A 203 21.58 -14.86 -4.28
CA PHE A 203 21.36 -14.92 -2.84
C PHE A 203 21.78 -16.27 -2.28
N ILE A 204 22.18 -16.28 -1.01
CA ILE A 204 22.25 -17.49 -0.19
C ILE A 204 21.21 -17.37 0.90
N VAL A 205 20.25 -18.27 0.88
CA VAL A 205 19.16 -18.34 1.87
C VAL A 205 19.33 -19.63 2.66
N ASP A 206 19.66 -19.49 3.94
CA ASP A 206 19.92 -20.61 4.86
C ASP A 206 20.92 -21.64 4.31
N GLY A 207 21.91 -21.18 3.54
CA GLY A 207 22.95 -22.01 2.93
C GLY A 207 22.66 -22.48 1.50
N THR A 208 21.48 -22.18 0.95
CA THR A 208 21.11 -22.53 -0.43
C THR A 208 21.32 -21.34 -1.37
N SER A 209 22.10 -21.54 -2.42
CA SER A 209 22.31 -20.57 -3.51
C SER A 209 21.07 -20.49 -4.41
N MET A 210 20.62 -19.28 -4.74
CA MET A 210 19.52 -19.05 -5.67
C MET A 210 19.61 -17.70 -6.37
N PRO A 211 19.09 -17.55 -7.60
CA PRO A 211 18.91 -16.24 -8.21
C PRO A 211 17.82 -15.43 -7.47
N ASP A 212 17.85 -14.11 -7.63
CA ASP A 212 16.87 -13.18 -7.08
C ASP A 212 15.46 -13.43 -7.64
N PRO A 213 14.47 -13.85 -6.85
CA PRO A 213 13.13 -14.10 -7.37
C PRO A 213 12.40 -12.86 -7.90
N LEU A 214 12.84 -11.65 -7.52
CA LEU A 214 12.20 -10.37 -7.88
C LEU A 214 12.83 -9.70 -9.11
N ASN A 215 13.90 -10.29 -9.67
CA ASN A 215 14.57 -9.76 -10.85
C ASN A 215 14.28 -10.65 -12.06
N ASP A 216 13.57 -10.17 -13.08
CA ASP A 216 13.32 -10.97 -14.29
C ASP A 216 14.56 -11.13 -15.18
N GLU A 217 15.54 -10.24 -15.06
CA GLU A 217 16.78 -10.26 -15.83
C GLU A 217 17.75 -11.30 -15.26
N LYS A 218 17.92 -12.39 -16.03
CA LYS A 218 18.78 -13.53 -15.69
C LYS A 218 19.86 -13.78 -16.74
N THR A 219 20.93 -14.41 -16.30
CA THR A 219 21.99 -14.92 -17.17
C THR A 219 22.60 -16.20 -16.59
N LEU A 220 23.50 -16.83 -17.33
CA LEU A 220 24.30 -17.95 -16.83
C LEU A 220 25.60 -17.42 -16.22
N ASP A 221 25.98 -17.98 -15.08
CA ASP A 221 27.28 -17.74 -14.48
C ASP A 221 28.37 -18.60 -15.14
N SER A 222 29.60 -18.49 -14.63
CA SER A 222 30.77 -19.21 -15.15
C SER A 222 30.70 -20.73 -14.97
N PHE A 223 29.78 -21.23 -14.14
CA PHE A 223 29.54 -22.66 -13.91
C PHE A 223 28.30 -23.18 -14.66
N GLY A 224 27.63 -22.31 -15.44
CA GLY A 224 26.41 -22.65 -16.17
C GLY A 224 25.15 -22.64 -15.32
N GLU A 225 25.19 -22.09 -14.10
CA GLU A 225 24.02 -21.93 -13.25
C GLU A 225 23.36 -20.56 -13.49
N THR A 226 22.05 -20.46 -13.23
CA THR A 226 21.33 -19.19 -13.37
C THR A 226 21.73 -18.19 -12.28
N ALA A 227 22.12 -16.99 -12.70
CA ALA A 227 22.36 -15.82 -11.86
C ALA A 227 21.46 -14.66 -12.30
N SER A 228 21.25 -13.70 -11.41
CA SER A 228 20.53 -12.47 -11.73
C SER A 228 21.50 -11.43 -12.25
N VAL A 229 21.05 -10.56 -13.15
CA VAL A 229 21.89 -9.49 -13.71
C VAL A 229 21.27 -8.13 -13.45
N PHE A 230 22.11 -7.15 -13.14
CA PHE A 230 21.70 -5.76 -12.93
C PHE A 230 22.72 -4.81 -13.54
N THR A 231 22.23 -3.77 -14.23
CA THR A 231 23.09 -2.76 -14.85
C THR A 231 22.90 -1.42 -14.18
N VAL A 232 23.98 -0.91 -13.59
CA VAL A 232 24.06 0.46 -13.08
C VAL A 232 24.44 1.37 -14.25
N PRO A 233 23.58 2.30 -14.68
CA PRO A 233 23.87 3.18 -15.81
C PRO A 233 25.03 4.14 -15.50
N SER A 234 25.76 4.53 -16.55
CA SER A 234 26.76 5.60 -16.44
C SER A 234 26.06 6.94 -16.21
N ARG A 235 26.56 7.74 -15.27
CA ARG A 235 26.18 9.16 -15.19
C ARG A 235 26.93 9.91 -16.29
N TYR A 236 26.21 10.58 -17.17
CA TYR A 236 26.77 11.59 -18.07
C TYR A 236 26.92 12.92 -17.34
#